data_AF-A0A4V0I665-F1
#
_entry.id   AF-A0A4V0I665-F1
#
_cell.length_a   1.000
_cell.length_b   1.000
_cell.length_c   1.000
_cell.angle_alpha   90.00
_cell.angle_beta   90.00
_cell.angle_gamma   90.00
#
_symmetry.space_group_name_H-M   'P 1'
#
loop_
_entity.id
_entity.type
_entity.pdbx_description
1 polymer ?
#
loop_
_entity_poly.entity_id
_entity_poly.type
_entity_poly.pdbx_seq_one_letter_code
_entity_poly.pdbx_strand_id
1 'polypeptide(L)'
;MRYLPLLLALTVPAVVAAAAPPDTWPAFRGTGDSVSDAKELPLTWSATESVAWTAELPGFGQSSPVVWKDRVFATSVEGEFKDTLHVLCLDLATGKQLWKKTFAGAIKVKTSEYVSKGAPTPVATADRVYALFESGDLIALDHAGKELWTRSLVKDFGPFAGPHGLGTSPALAGDAVLVLVAQAKSPYLLAVDAATGKDRWRVEDAFGSSWSSPTVVKTGDALTAVVSSSGLAAGFDVKTGKRLWQVDGLKGNTVASPSVFGDLALVGSSEKASQMVVRLDPEVAAEKRVAWRSDGPTSSFGSPLVYKDLAYTVSREGVAVCVDAKTGNAHWDARLPASCWASPVGGAGRVYFFTRDGVCVVAKAGTEFEELARNKLPIAGKVYGVAAVEGAFVVRTDSALTRIGK
;
A
#
# COMPACT_ATOMS: atom_id res chain seq x y z
N MET A 1 49.76 24.12 37.80
CA MET A 1 49.38 23.11 36.78
C MET A 1 47.97 22.64 37.08
N ARG A 2 46.98 23.06 36.29
CA ARG A 2 45.59 22.58 36.36
C ARG A 2 45.28 21.93 35.01
N TYR A 3 45.00 20.63 35.02
CA TYR A 3 44.62 19.87 33.82
C TYR A 3 43.12 20.11 33.55
N LEU A 4 42.80 20.56 32.34
CA LEU A 4 41.44 20.72 31.83
C LEU A 4 41.07 19.44 31.05
N PRO A 5 39.96 18.74 31.36
CA PRO A 5 39.60 17.53 30.64
C PRO A 5 38.95 17.91 29.29
N LEU A 6 39.54 17.41 28.21
CA LEU A 6 39.03 17.56 26.85
C LEU A 6 37.86 16.57 26.67
N LEU A 7 36.63 17.06 26.72
CA LEU A 7 35.44 16.28 26.38
C LEU A 7 35.37 16.10 24.86
N LEU A 8 35.75 14.91 24.38
CA LEU A 8 35.48 14.49 23.00
C LEU A 8 33.97 14.24 22.85
N ALA A 9 33.27 15.16 22.20
CA ALA A 9 31.91 14.93 21.75
C ALA A 9 31.93 13.94 20.57
N LEU A 10 31.58 12.67 20.83
CA LEU A 10 31.28 11.72 19.77
C LEU A 10 29.98 12.15 19.08
N THR A 11 30.09 12.75 17.90
CA THR A 11 28.96 12.94 16.99
C THR A 11 28.60 11.59 16.38
N VAL A 12 27.51 10.98 16.84
CA VAL A 12 26.92 9.80 16.21
C VAL A 12 26.22 10.26 14.92
N PRO A 13 26.56 9.72 13.73
CA PRO A 13 25.89 10.11 12.50
C PRO A 13 24.43 9.65 12.54
N ALA A 14 23.50 10.56 12.27
CA ALA A 14 22.09 10.25 12.11
C ALA A 14 21.91 9.31 10.90
N VAL A 15 21.44 8.08 11.15
CA VAL A 15 21.01 7.17 10.09
C VAL A 15 19.64 7.66 9.61
N VAL A 16 19.67 8.46 8.55
CA VAL A 16 18.49 8.81 7.75
C VAL A 16 17.98 7.51 7.12
N ALA A 17 16.69 7.22 7.27
CA ALA A 17 16.06 6.12 6.53
C ALA A 17 16.32 6.37 5.04
N ALA A 18 17.02 5.45 4.37
CA ALA A 18 17.31 5.60 2.95
C ALA A 18 15.98 5.67 2.19
N ALA A 19 15.72 6.81 1.55
CA ALA A 19 14.65 6.93 0.58
C ALA A 19 14.83 5.80 -0.45
N ALA A 20 13.72 5.18 -0.84
CA ALA A 20 13.75 4.17 -1.88
C ALA A 20 14.33 4.83 -3.15
N PRO A 21 15.28 4.20 -3.89
CA PRO A 21 15.78 4.79 -5.12
C PRO A 21 14.63 5.21 -6.03
N PRO A 22 14.75 6.31 -6.81
CA PRO A 22 13.65 6.81 -7.66
C PRO A 22 13.14 5.76 -8.68
N ASP A 23 13.94 4.72 -8.92
CA ASP A 23 13.60 3.57 -9.77
C ASP A 23 12.94 2.41 -8.99
N THR A 24 12.33 2.69 -7.82
CA THR A 24 11.71 1.65 -6.98
C THR A 24 10.33 2.08 -6.48
N TRP A 25 9.42 1.11 -6.45
CA TRP A 25 8.08 1.16 -5.89
C TRP A 25 7.83 -0.19 -5.19
N PRO A 26 8.45 -0.41 -4.02
CA PRO A 26 8.75 -1.76 -3.54
C PRO A 26 7.55 -2.52 -2.96
N ALA A 27 6.49 -1.84 -2.55
CA ALA A 27 5.34 -2.43 -1.88
C ALA A 27 4.02 -1.79 -2.32
N PHE A 28 2.92 -2.19 -1.68
CA PHE A 28 1.64 -1.51 -1.83
C PHE A 28 1.81 -0.01 -1.58
N ARG A 29 1.40 0.82 -2.56
CA ARG A 29 1.57 2.28 -2.50
C ARG A 29 3.03 2.70 -2.30
N GLY A 30 3.98 2.00 -2.91
CA GLY A 30 5.40 2.36 -2.88
C GLY A 30 6.02 1.96 -1.56
N THR A 31 6.26 2.93 -0.69
CA THR A 31 6.69 2.68 0.70
C THR A 31 5.52 2.70 1.70
N GLY A 32 4.29 2.81 1.20
CA GLY A 32 3.05 2.83 1.97
C GLY A 32 2.32 4.17 1.95
N ASP A 33 2.94 5.23 1.41
CA ASP A 33 2.40 6.59 1.38
C ASP A 33 1.84 7.01 0.01
N SER A 34 2.14 6.26 -1.06
CA SER A 34 1.79 6.58 -2.46
C SER A 34 2.50 7.83 -2.99
N VAL A 35 3.68 8.16 -2.45
CA VAL A 35 4.52 9.27 -2.91
C VAL A 35 5.71 8.70 -3.69
N SER A 36 5.96 9.27 -4.88
CA SER A 36 7.11 8.96 -5.72
C SER A 36 8.11 10.12 -5.68
N ASP A 37 9.38 9.78 -5.51
CA ASP A 37 10.49 10.73 -5.62
C ASP A 37 10.92 11.02 -7.07
N ALA A 38 10.33 10.30 -8.04
CA ALA A 38 10.57 10.48 -9.47
C ALA A 38 10.38 11.94 -9.91
N LYS A 39 11.29 12.43 -10.74
CA LYS A 39 11.29 13.82 -11.21
C LYS A 39 10.54 13.99 -12.52
N GLU A 40 10.56 12.98 -13.38
CA GLU A 40 10.00 13.03 -14.74
C GLU A 40 8.81 12.09 -14.90
N LEU A 41 7.87 12.09 -13.96
CA LEU A 41 6.63 11.33 -14.11
C LEU A 41 5.84 11.82 -15.36
N PRO A 42 5.31 10.90 -16.20
CA PRO A 42 4.54 11.25 -17.38
C PRO A 42 3.42 12.24 -17.07
N LEU A 43 3.23 13.25 -17.93
CA LEU A 43 2.13 14.21 -17.81
C LEU A 43 0.98 13.88 -18.77
N THR A 44 1.32 13.60 -20.03
CA THR A 44 0.37 13.32 -21.11
C THR A 44 0.64 11.97 -21.77
N TRP A 45 -0.42 11.21 -22.02
CA TRP A 45 -0.41 9.94 -22.74
C TRP A 45 -1.80 9.62 -23.31
N SER A 46 -1.83 8.70 -24.27
CA SER A 46 -3.07 8.25 -24.90
C SER A 46 -3.04 6.74 -25.12
N ALA A 47 -4.02 6.22 -25.86
CA ALA A 47 -4.02 4.83 -26.31
C ALA A 47 -2.80 4.46 -27.18
N THR A 48 -2.22 5.43 -27.88
CA THR A 48 -1.17 5.20 -28.89
C THR A 48 0.10 6.01 -28.63
N GLU A 49 0.08 6.93 -27.67
CA GLU A 49 1.23 7.79 -27.34
C GLU A 49 1.67 7.55 -25.90
N SER A 50 2.99 7.51 -25.69
CA SER A 50 3.62 7.36 -24.37
C SER A 50 3.19 6.10 -23.61
N VAL A 51 2.76 5.05 -24.32
CA VAL A 51 2.62 3.68 -23.81
C VAL A 51 3.80 2.87 -24.38
N ALA A 52 4.70 2.42 -23.50
CA ALA A 52 5.87 1.65 -23.91
C ALA A 52 5.52 0.20 -24.23
N TRP A 53 4.70 -0.42 -23.38
CA TRP A 53 4.25 -1.80 -23.57
C TRP A 53 2.99 -2.09 -22.74
N THR A 54 2.25 -3.10 -23.19
CA THR A 54 1.21 -3.79 -22.41
C THR A 54 1.54 -5.28 -22.43
N ALA A 55 1.60 -5.90 -21.25
CA ALA A 55 1.88 -7.32 -21.07
C ALA A 55 0.66 -8.01 -20.45
N GLU A 56 0.11 -9.00 -21.16
CA GLU A 56 -0.93 -9.88 -20.62
C GLU A 56 -0.34 -10.82 -19.57
N LEU A 57 -1.07 -11.00 -18.47
CA LEU A 57 -0.74 -11.86 -17.36
C LEU A 57 -1.70 -13.06 -17.34
N PRO A 58 -1.24 -14.23 -16.87
CA PRO A 58 -2.15 -15.35 -16.64
C PRO A 58 -3.13 -15.04 -15.51
N GLY A 59 -4.36 -15.51 -15.65
CA GLY A 59 -5.41 -15.37 -14.64
C GLY A 59 -5.85 -13.94 -14.36
N PHE A 60 -6.32 -13.72 -13.13
CA PHE A 60 -6.85 -12.45 -12.63
C PHE A 60 -6.05 -11.98 -11.42
N GLY A 61 -5.74 -10.70 -11.27
CA GLY A 61 -5.07 -10.18 -10.07
C GLY A 61 -5.47 -8.76 -9.73
N GLN A 62 -5.62 -8.48 -8.43
CA GLN A 62 -5.96 -7.15 -7.91
C GLN A 62 -4.77 -6.46 -7.21
N SER A 63 -3.66 -7.17 -7.01
CA SER A 63 -2.42 -6.62 -6.45
C SER A 63 -1.91 -5.45 -7.26
N SER A 64 -1.44 -4.38 -6.61
CA SER A 64 -0.66 -3.36 -7.31
C SER A 64 0.63 -3.96 -7.91
N PRO A 65 1.16 -3.41 -9.00
CA PRO A 65 2.50 -3.78 -9.44
C PRO A 65 3.50 -3.21 -8.43
N VAL A 66 4.59 -3.94 -8.19
CA VAL A 66 5.75 -3.42 -7.47
C VAL A 66 6.95 -3.41 -8.37
N VAL A 67 7.76 -2.37 -8.26
CA VAL A 67 8.95 -2.17 -9.09
C VAL A 67 10.16 -2.17 -8.19
N TRP A 68 11.16 -2.96 -8.54
CA TRP A 68 12.48 -2.87 -7.95
C TRP A 68 13.52 -2.79 -9.06
N LYS A 69 14.02 -1.58 -9.32
CA LYS A 69 14.95 -1.29 -10.41
C LYS A 69 14.37 -1.73 -11.76
N ASP A 70 15.01 -2.70 -12.41
CA ASP A 70 14.68 -3.24 -13.73
C ASP A 70 13.54 -4.28 -13.71
N ARG A 71 12.97 -4.59 -12.53
CA ARG A 71 11.98 -5.66 -12.39
C ARG A 71 10.64 -5.14 -11.94
N VAL A 72 9.58 -5.68 -12.54
CA VAL A 72 8.20 -5.54 -12.09
C VAL A 72 7.73 -6.88 -11.54
N PHE A 73 7.17 -6.88 -10.32
CA PHE A 73 6.52 -8.04 -9.75
C PHE A 73 5.02 -7.80 -9.60
N ALA A 74 4.24 -8.87 -9.80
CA ALA A 74 2.80 -8.88 -9.62
C ALA A 74 2.32 -10.27 -9.22
N THR A 75 1.11 -10.34 -8.65
CA THR A 75 0.45 -11.61 -8.33
C THR A 75 -0.85 -11.76 -9.10
N SER A 76 -1.20 -13.00 -9.42
CA SER A 76 -2.51 -13.34 -10.01
C SER A 76 -2.96 -14.73 -9.58
N VAL A 77 -4.23 -15.03 -9.80
CA VAL A 77 -4.85 -16.32 -9.52
C VAL A 77 -5.61 -16.82 -10.75
N GLU A 78 -5.62 -18.13 -10.96
CA GLU A 78 -6.27 -18.79 -12.09
C GLU A 78 -7.19 -19.92 -11.62
N GLY A 79 -8.30 -20.14 -12.33
CA GLY A 79 -9.33 -21.13 -12.01
C GLY A 79 -10.55 -20.54 -11.27
N GLU A 80 -11.71 -21.19 -11.43
CA GLU A 80 -12.99 -20.76 -10.81
C GLU A 80 -12.90 -20.70 -9.28
N PHE A 81 -12.06 -21.55 -8.69
CA PHE A 81 -11.83 -21.63 -7.25
C PHE A 81 -10.44 -21.15 -6.83
N LYS A 82 -9.78 -20.37 -7.70
CA LYS A 82 -8.42 -19.83 -7.50
C LYS A 82 -7.44 -20.97 -7.28
N ASP A 83 -7.49 -21.93 -8.19
CA ASP A 83 -6.79 -23.18 -8.04
C ASP A 83 -5.28 -23.00 -8.01
N THR A 84 -4.83 -22.03 -8.78
CA THR A 84 -3.46 -21.77 -9.12
C THR A 84 -3.11 -20.33 -8.73
N LEU A 85 -2.07 -20.16 -7.94
CA LEU A 85 -1.50 -18.87 -7.55
C LEU A 85 -0.26 -18.58 -8.39
N HIS A 86 -0.09 -17.36 -8.87
CA HIS A 86 1.06 -16.95 -9.67
C HIS A 86 1.81 -15.78 -9.04
N VAL A 87 3.13 -15.94 -8.90
CA VAL A 87 4.06 -14.82 -8.70
C VAL A 87 4.81 -14.59 -10.01
N LEU A 88 4.76 -13.37 -10.50
CA LEU A 88 5.24 -12.99 -11.83
C LEU A 88 6.40 -12.00 -11.69
N CYS A 89 7.40 -12.12 -12.56
CA CYS A 89 8.46 -11.12 -12.71
C CYS A 89 8.61 -10.77 -14.20
N LEU A 90 8.54 -9.48 -14.48
CA LEU A 90 8.69 -8.93 -15.82
C LEU A 90 9.86 -7.94 -15.82
N ASP A 91 10.49 -7.80 -16.97
CA ASP A 91 11.46 -6.75 -17.23
C ASP A 91 10.72 -5.40 -17.40
N LEU A 92 11.11 -4.38 -16.64
CA LEU A 92 10.45 -3.07 -16.63
C LEU A 92 10.56 -2.37 -17.99
N ALA A 93 11.69 -2.50 -18.69
CA ALA A 93 11.91 -1.79 -19.93
C ALA A 93 11.08 -2.37 -21.08
N THR A 94 10.97 -3.69 -21.15
CA THR A 94 10.40 -4.41 -22.30
C THR A 94 9.02 -5.01 -22.04
N GLY A 95 8.60 -5.16 -20.77
CA GLY A 95 7.39 -5.87 -20.40
C GLY A 95 7.48 -7.39 -20.61
N LYS A 96 8.67 -7.91 -20.95
CA LYS A 96 8.87 -9.35 -21.14
C LYS A 96 8.84 -10.07 -19.81
N GLN A 97 8.03 -11.12 -19.70
CA GLN A 97 8.08 -12.02 -18.54
C GLN A 97 9.46 -12.69 -18.44
N LEU A 98 10.16 -12.43 -17.34
CA LEU A 98 11.43 -13.05 -17.00
C LEU A 98 11.21 -14.43 -16.39
N TRP A 99 10.24 -14.55 -15.48
CA TRP A 99 9.82 -15.81 -14.92
C TRP A 99 8.39 -15.75 -14.37
N LYS A 100 7.79 -16.92 -14.20
CA LYS A 100 6.52 -17.16 -13.52
C LYS A 100 6.70 -18.33 -12.57
N LYS A 101 6.30 -18.16 -11.31
CA LYS A 101 6.21 -19.25 -10.33
C LYS A 101 4.76 -19.50 -9.98
N THR A 102 4.44 -20.78 -9.80
CA THR A 102 3.08 -21.25 -9.62
C THR A 102 2.97 -22.11 -8.36
N PHE A 103 1.92 -21.89 -7.59
CA PHE A 103 1.63 -22.61 -6.36
C PHE A 103 0.16 -23.05 -6.34
N ALA A 104 -0.14 -24.11 -5.59
CA ALA A 104 -1.53 -24.49 -5.34
C ALA A 104 -2.07 -23.65 -4.16
N GLY A 105 -3.22 -23.01 -4.33
CA GLY A 105 -3.82 -22.22 -3.26
C GLY A 105 -4.26 -23.07 -2.07
N ALA A 106 -3.93 -22.64 -0.85
CA ALA A 106 -4.26 -23.37 0.38
C ALA A 106 -5.76 -23.43 0.70
N ILE A 107 -6.54 -22.47 0.18
CA ILE A 107 -7.99 -22.43 0.30
C ILE A 107 -8.60 -22.29 -1.09
N LYS A 108 -9.67 -23.03 -1.35
CA LYS A 108 -10.47 -22.97 -2.58
C LYS A 108 -11.76 -22.21 -2.33
N VAL A 109 -11.87 -21.02 -2.91
CA VAL A 109 -13.06 -20.16 -2.79
C VAL A 109 -13.44 -19.69 -4.18
N LYS A 110 -14.73 -19.86 -4.52
CA LYS A 110 -15.27 -19.43 -5.81
C LYS A 110 -15.06 -17.94 -6.03
N THR A 111 -14.58 -17.57 -7.21
CA THR A 111 -14.36 -16.17 -7.59
C THR A 111 -15.67 -15.41 -7.74
N SER A 112 -15.67 -14.13 -7.34
CA SER A 112 -16.72 -13.16 -7.65
C SER A 112 -16.11 -11.74 -7.72
N GLU A 113 -16.91 -10.70 -8.00
CA GLU A 113 -16.39 -9.32 -8.11
C GLU A 113 -15.80 -8.79 -6.78
N TYR A 114 -16.42 -9.13 -5.65
CA TYR A 114 -16.05 -8.62 -4.32
C TYR A 114 -15.27 -9.63 -3.47
N VAL A 115 -14.99 -10.81 -4.02
CA VAL A 115 -14.08 -11.78 -3.41
C VAL A 115 -12.68 -11.47 -3.90
N SER A 116 -11.72 -11.38 -2.97
CA SER A 116 -10.31 -11.12 -3.26
C SER A 116 -9.77 -12.12 -4.29
N LYS A 117 -9.00 -11.65 -5.28
CA LYS A 117 -8.38 -12.46 -6.33
C LYS A 117 -6.95 -11.99 -6.54
N GLY A 118 -6.00 -12.58 -5.79
CA GLY A 118 -4.61 -12.09 -5.75
C GLY A 118 -4.54 -10.60 -5.39
N ALA A 119 -5.32 -10.16 -4.41
CA ALA A 119 -5.40 -8.76 -4.01
C ALA A 119 -4.23 -8.25 -3.16
N PRO A 120 -3.66 -9.03 -2.22
CA PRO A 120 -2.49 -8.58 -1.50
C PRO A 120 -1.35 -8.26 -2.48
N THR A 121 -0.79 -7.06 -2.37
CA THR A 121 0.34 -6.63 -3.18
C THR A 121 1.63 -7.22 -2.62
N PRO A 122 2.50 -7.82 -3.43
CA PRO A 122 3.78 -8.33 -2.95
C PRO A 122 4.69 -7.19 -2.46
N VAL A 123 5.76 -7.55 -1.77
CA VAL A 123 6.81 -6.63 -1.30
C VAL A 123 8.14 -7.06 -1.88
N ALA A 124 8.90 -6.15 -2.48
CA ALA A 124 10.24 -6.39 -2.99
C ALA A 124 11.30 -5.68 -2.12
N THR A 125 12.42 -6.36 -1.88
CA THR A 125 13.64 -5.83 -1.28
C THR A 125 14.77 -5.86 -2.32
N ALA A 126 16.00 -5.54 -1.89
CA ALA A 126 17.19 -5.58 -2.73
C ALA A 126 17.45 -6.93 -3.41
N ASP A 127 17.00 -8.02 -2.79
CA ASP A 127 17.34 -9.39 -3.18
C ASP A 127 16.13 -10.34 -3.21
N ARG A 128 14.99 -9.94 -2.65
CA ARG A 128 13.84 -10.82 -2.42
C ARG A 128 12.52 -10.20 -2.85
N VAL A 129 11.53 -11.06 -3.02
CA VAL A 129 10.12 -10.71 -3.14
C VAL A 129 9.29 -11.61 -2.23
N TYR A 130 8.37 -11.00 -1.49
CA TYR A 130 7.44 -11.64 -0.56
C TYR A 130 6.02 -11.47 -1.09
N ALA A 131 5.35 -12.57 -1.38
CA ALA A 131 3.98 -12.57 -1.86
C ALA A 131 3.06 -13.21 -0.82
N LEU A 132 1.93 -12.55 -0.55
CA LEU A 132 0.82 -13.10 0.22
C LEU A 132 -0.35 -13.32 -0.73
N PHE A 133 -1.08 -14.42 -0.58
CA PHE A 133 -2.34 -14.63 -1.27
C PHE A 133 -3.51 -14.64 -0.30
N GLU A 134 -4.71 -14.39 -0.82
CA GLU A 134 -5.94 -14.35 -0.04
C GLU A 134 -6.29 -15.67 0.67
N SER A 135 -5.69 -16.77 0.20
CA SER A 135 -5.75 -18.11 0.76
C SER A 135 -4.80 -18.33 1.95
N GLY A 136 -3.96 -17.35 2.28
CA GLY A 136 -3.02 -17.42 3.40
C GLY A 136 -1.68 -18.03 3.03
N ASP A 137 -1.38 -18.15 1.74
CA ASP A 137 -0.08 -18.57 1.25
C ASP A 137 0.89 -17.39 1.29
N LEU A 138 1.93 -17.49 2.13
CA LEU A 138 3.01 -16.52 2.24
C LEU A 138 4.29 -17.14 1.65
N ILE A 139 4.82 -16.52 0.61
CA ILE A 139 5.88 -17.06 -0.25
C ILE A 139 7.03 -16.06 -0.29
N ALA A 140 8.26 -16.54 -0.16
CA ALA A 140 9.47 -15.75 -0.40
C ALA A 140 10.28 -16.35 -1.55
N LEU A 141 10.60 -15.49 -2.52
CA LEU A 141 11.46 -15.81 -3.65
C LEU A 141 12.65 -14.83 -3.68
N ASP A 142 13.76 -15.24 -4.30
CA ASP A 142 14.74 -14.27 -4.78
C ASP A 142 14.29 -13.62 -6.11
N HIS A 143 15.02 -12.61 -6.59
CA HIS A 143 14.69 -11.94 -7.86
C HIS A 143 14.90 -12.80 -9.11
N ALA A 144 15.60 -13.94 -9.00
CA ALA A 144 15.70 -14.96 -10.03
C ALA A 144 14.53 -15.97 -9.99
N GLY A 145 13.62 -15.80 -9.03
CA GLY A 145 12.44 -16.64 -8.83
C GLY A 145 12.74 -17.93 -8.07
N LYS A 146 13.93 -18.11 -7.49
CA LYS A 146 14.21 -19.27 -6.63
C LYS A 146 13.38 -19.17 -5.37
N GLU A 147 12.67 -20.24 -5.04
CA GLU A 147 11.95 -20.35 -3.77
C GLU A 147 12.93 -20.40 -2.60
N LEU A 148 12.73 -19.50 -1.63
CA LEU A 148 13.50 -19.43 -0.40
C LEU A 148 12.74 -20.12 0.74
N TRP A 149 11.44 -19.84 0.84
CA TRP A 149 10.51 -20.53 1.73
C TRP A 149 9.06 -20.27 1.30
N THR A 150 8.16 -21.19 1.65
CA THR A 150 6.71 -21.07 1.48
C THR A 150 6.02 -21.49 2.77
N ARG A 151 4.93 -20.80 3.10
CA ARG A 151 4.18 -21.00 4.34
C ARG A 151 2.67 -20.87 4.10
N SER A 152 1.88 -21.61 4.89
CA SER A 152 0.43 -21.57 4.83
C SER A 152 -0.14 -21.17 6.19
N LEU A 153 -0.60 -19.93 6.31
CA LEU A 153 -1.15 -19.38 7.55
C LEU A 153 -2.39 -20.15 8.03
N VAL A 154 -3.11 -20.79 7.10
CA VAL A 154 -4.30 -21.56 7.42
C VAL A 154 -3.97 -22.93 8.02
N LYS A 155 -2.79 -23.49 7.67
CA LYS A 155 -2.26 -24.69 8.33
C LYS A 155 -1.74 -24.35 9.74
N ASP A 156 -1.14 -23.18 9.89
CA ASP A 156 -0.54 -22.77 11.16
C ASP A 156 -1.57 -22.30 12.19
N PHE A 157 -2.59 -21.57 11.73
CA PHE A 157 -3.51 -20.82 12.60
C PHE A 157 -4.99 -21.13 12.37
N GLY A 158 -5.30 -22.05 11.44
CA GLY A 158 -6.67 -22.43 11.12
C GLY A 158 -7.32 -21.58 10.01
N PRO A 159 -8.54 -21.94 9.59
CA PRO A 159 -9.19 -21.34 8.44
C PRO A 159 -9.60 -19.88 8.68
N PHE A 160 -9.61 -19.08 7.61
CA PHE A 160 -10.14 -17.72 7.66
C PHE A 160 -11.67 -17.68 7.71
N ALA A 161 -12.18 -16.61 8.29
CA ALA A 161 -13.61 -16.39 8.44
C ALA A 161 -14.21 -15.74 7.18
N GLY A 162 -15.24 -16.39 6.62
CA GLY A 162 -16.04 -15.84 5.53
C GLY A 162 -15.41 -15.98 4.13
N PRO A 163 -16.19 -15.74 3.06
CA PRO A 163 -15.79 -16.08 1.69
C PRO A 163 -14.96 -14.98 1.00
N HIS A 164 -14.77 -13.81 1.60
CA HIS A 164 -14.14 -12.68 0.90
C HIS A 164 -12.62 -12.82 0.72
N GLY A 165 -11.95 -13.64 1.54
CA GLY A 165 -10.50 -13.80 1.55
C GLY A 165 -9.75 -12.57 2.06
N LEU A 166 -8.44 -12.70 2.23
CA LEU A 166 -7.58 -11.56 2.61
C LEU A 166 -7.34 -10.63 1.42
N GLY A 167 -7.13 -9.34 1.70
CA GLY A 167 -6.65 -8.36 0.70
C GLY A 167 -5.68 -7.34 1.29
N THR A 168 -5.41 -7.43 2.58
CA THR A 168 -4.29 -6.78 3.22
C THR A 168 -2.99 -7.21 2.55
N SER A 169 -2.18 -6.25 2.14
CA SER A 169 -0.84 -6.49 1.61
C SER A 169 0.16 -6.67 2.76
N PRO A 170 1.18 -7.54 2.63
CA PRO A 170 2.29 -7.58 3.56
C PRO A 170 3.04 -6.25 3.59
N ALA A 171 3.64 -5.91 4.74
CA ALA A 171 4.50 -4.73 4.88
C ALA A 171 5.90 -5.14 5.35
N LEU A 172 6.94 -4.55 4.76
CA LEU A 172 8.31 -4.73 5.23
C LEU A 172 8.57 -3.89 6.47
N ALA A 173 9.17 -4.48 7.49
CA ALA A 173 9.51 -3.79 8.73
C ALA A 173 10.89 -4.24 9.21
N GLY A 174 11.94 -3.62 8.68
CA GLY A 174 13.31 -4.07 8.89
C GLY A 174 13.55 -5.44 8.27
N ASP A 175 13.89 -6.42 9.09
CA ASP A 175 14.11 -7.82 8.75
C ASP A 175 12.87 -8.71 9.01
N ALA A 176 11.71 -8.09 9.22
CA ALA A 176 10.42 -8.77 9.35
C ALA A 176 9.46 -8.43 8.20
N VAL A 177 8.58 -9.38 7.87
CA VAL A 177 7.38 -9.17 7.06
C VAL A 177 6.18 -9.19 7.97
N LEU A 178 5.41 -8.10 7.98
CA LEU A 178 4.18 -7.98 8.75
C LEU A 178 2.98 -8.42 7.90
N VAL A 179 2.11 -9.22 8.50
CA VAL A 179 0.85 -9.67 7.90
C VAL A 179 -0.29 -9.40 8.88
N LEU A 180 -1.25 -8.58 8.45
CA LEU A 180 -2.49 -8.35 9.19
C LEU A 180 -3.60 -9.24 8.63
N VAL A 181 -4.09 -10.15 9.46
CA VAL A 181 -5.29 -10.95 9.21
C VAL A 181 -6.43 -10.32 10.00
N ALA A 182 -7.11 -9.37 9.36
CA ALA A 182 -8.22 -8.62 9.94
C ALA A 182 -9.57 -9.20 9.49
N GLN A 183 -10.20 -9.96 10.39
CA GLN A 183 -11.41 -10.73 10.12
C GLN A 183 -12.27 -10.84 11.37
N ALA A 184 -13.55 -11.20 11.22
CA ALA A 184 -14.50 -11.21 12.34
C ALA A 184 -14.18 -12.24 13.45
N LYS A 185 -13.39 -13.28 13.15
CA LYS A 185 -13.04 -14.33 14.12
C LYS A 185 -11.54 -14.57 14.12
N SER A 186 -10.93 -14.59 15.30
CA SER A 186 -9.50 -14.82 15.49
C SER A 186 -8.62 -13.94 14.57
N PRO A 187 -8.82 -12.61 14.57
CA PRO A 187 -7.92 -11.72 13.86
C PRO A 187 -6.55 -11.63 14.56
N TYR A 188 -5.51 -11.34 13.79
CA TYR A 188 -4.17 -11.17 14.34
C TYR A 188 -3.28 -10.30 13.46
N LEU A 189 -2.28 -9.69 14.09
CA LEU A 189 -1.10 -9.13 13.44
C LEU A 189 0.07 -10.09 13.67
N LEU A 190 0.73 -10.48 12.59
CA LEU A 190 1.84 -11.42 12.59
C LEU A 190 3.11 -10.73 12.09
N ALA A 191 4.22 -10.89 12.81
CA ALA A 191 5.55 -10.63 12.28
C ALA A 191 6.27 -11.93 11.98
N VAL A 192 6.71 -12.06 10.74
CA VAL A 192 7.46 -13.19 10.23
C VAL A 192 8.90 -12.75 9.98
N ASP A 193 9.86 -13.57 10.39
CA ASP A 193 11.25 -13.39 9.99
C ASP A 193 11.38 -13.47 8.47
N ALA A 194 11.86 -12.40 7.84
CA ALA A 194 11.89 -12.28 6.39
C ALA A 194 12.88 -13.28 5.76
N ALA A 195 13.91 -13.72 6.49
CA ALA A 195 14.90 -14.66 5.99
C ALA A 195 14.39 -16.10 6.06
N THR A 196 13.67 -16.48 7.13
CA THR A 196 13.34 -17.89 7.41
C THR A 196 11.86 -18.24 7.31
N GLY A 197 10.95 -17.25 7.23
CA GLY A 197 9.50 -17.49 7.21
C GLY A 197 8.90 -17.88 8.57
N LYS A 198 9.68 -17.82 9.65
CA LYS A 198 9.26 -18.24 11.00
C LYS A 198 8.63 -17.10 11.78
N ASP A 199 7.75 -17.41 12.71
CA ASP A 199 7.18 -16.41 13.62
C ASP A 199 8.27 -15.72 14.44
N ARG A 200 8.18 -14.40 14.50
CA ARG A 200 8.85 -13.60 15.53
C ARG A 200 7.91 -13.36 16.69
N TRP A 201 6.69 -12.93 16.37
CA TRP A 201 5.60 -12.76 17.30
C TRP A 201 4.27 -12.75 16.54
N ARG A 202 3.19 -13.03 17.28
CA ARG A 202 1.81 -12.93 16.81
C ARG A 202 0.98 -12.31 17.91
N VAL A 203 0.17 -11.32 17.56
CA VAL A 203 -0.73 -10.64 18.49
C VAL A 203 -2.15 -10.79 18.00
N GLU A 204 -2.97 -11.45 18.81
CA GLU A 204 -4.42 -11.43 18.68
C GLU A 204 -4.94 -10.16 19.36
N ASP A 205 -5.75 -9.38 18.64
CA ASP A 205 -6.30 -8.11 19.13
C ASP A 205 -7.72 -7.92 18.59
N ALA A 206 -8.41 -6.84 18.97
CA ALA A 206 -9.78 -6.56 18.57
C ALA A 206 -9.94 -6.06 17.13
N PHE A 207 -9.07 -6.48 16.19
CA PHE A 207 -9.15 -6.02 14.80
C PHE A 207 -10.46 -6.47 14.14
N GLY A 208 -11.27 -5.53 13.66
CA GLY A 208 -12.45 -5.87 12.87
C GLY A 208 -12.11 -6.19 11.41
N SER A 209 -13.02 -6.86 10.70
CA SER A 209 -12.84 -7.25 9.30
C SER A 209 -12.42 -6.07 8.41
N SER A 210 -11.26 -6.19 7.75
CA SER A 210 -10.76 -5.17 6.83
C SER A 210 -9.75 -5.73 5.82
N TRP A 211 -9.56 -5.00 4.73
CA TRP A 211 -8.56 -5.22 3.67
C TRP A 211 -7.49 -4.11 3.67
N SER A 212 -7.46 -3.30 4.72
CA SER A 212 -6.48 -2.23 4.94
C SER A 212 -5.11 -2.83 5.28
N SER A 213 -4.05 -2.31 4.65
CA SER A 213 -2.68 -2.79 4.82
C SER A 213 -1.95 -1.99 5.90
N PRO A 214 -1.14 -2.63 6.78
CA PRO A 214 -0.30 -1.91 7.72
C PRO A 214 0.67 -0.98 7.01
N THR A 215 0.92 0.19 7.59
CA THR A 215 1.98 1.10 7.15
C THR A 215 3.07 1.16 8.21
N VAL A 216 4.33 1.00 7.81
CA VAL A 216 5.47 0.98 8.74
C VAL A 216 6.16 2.32 8.71
N VAL A 217 6.38 2.91 9.89
CA VAL A 217 7.05 4.20 10.05
C VAL A 217 8.08 4.12 11.17
N LYS A 218 9.13 4.91 11.07
CA LYS A 218 10.07 5.15 12.17
C LYS A 218 9.52 6.26 13.09
N THR A 219 9.22 5.92 14.35
CA THR A 219 8.80 6.86 15.40
C THR A 219 9.91 6.93 16.44
N GLY A 220 10.65 8.04 16.50
CA GLY A 220 11.89 8.10 17.27
C GLY A 220 12.93 7.12 16.70
N ASP A 221 13.43 6.19 17.52
CA ASP A 221 14.38 5.14 17.12
C ASP A 221 13.71 3.79 16.79
N ALA A 222 12.40 3.65 17.03
CA ALA A 222 11.67 2.40 16.86
C ALA A 222 10.86 2.38 15.55
N LEU A 223 10.66 1.19 14.99
CA LEU A 223 9.68 0.98 13.92
C LEU A 223 8.30 0.72 14.54
N THR A 224 7.30 1.47 14.08
CA THR A 224 5.90 1.32 14.43
C THR A 224 5.10 0.86 13.22
N ALA A 225 4.28 -0.17 13.40
CA ALA A 225 3.26 -0.56 12.44
C ALA A 225 1.95 0.18 12.76
N VAL A 226 1.50 1.04 11.85
CA VAL A 226 0.21 1.71 11.91
C VAL A 226 -0.83 0.83 11.22
N VAL A 227 -1.82 0.39 11.97
CA VAL A 227 -2.90 -0.49 11.52
C VAL A 227 -4.22 0.26 11.57
N SER A 228 -4.99 0.18 10.48
CA SER A 228 -6.41 0.51 10.47
C SER A 228 -7.19 -0.78 10.24
N SER A 229 -8.19 -1.05 11.06
CA SER A 229 -9.08 -2.19 10.90
C SER A 229 -10.47 -1.82 11.38
N SER A 230 -11.53 -2.45 10.88
CA SER A 230 -12.89 -1.99 11.19
C SER A 230 -13.10 -1.81 12.70
N GLY A 231 -13.48 -0.60 13.13
CA GLY A 231 -13.66 -0.26 14.54
C GLY A 231 -12.49 0.45 15.21
N LEU A 232 -11.25 0.28 14.74
CA LEU A 232 -10.06 0.84 15.39
C LEU A 232 -8.94 1.29 14.44
N ALA A 233 -8.10 2.19 14.94
CA ALA A 233 -6.75 2.41 14.44
C ALA A 233 -5.76 2.26 15.59
N ALA A 234 -4.61 1.61 15.36
CA ALA A 234 -3.64 1.33 16.40
C ALA A 234 -2.20 1.34 15.89
N GLY A 235 -1.27 1.60 16.80
CA GLY A 235 0.17 1.52 16.56
C GLY A 235 0.76 0.33 17.32
N PHE A 236 1.64 -0.42 16.68
CA PHE A 236 2.33 -1.56 17.28
C PHE A 236 3.84 -1.42 17.14
N ASP A 237 4.59 -1.71 18.19
CA ASP A 237 6.04 -1.83 18.11
C ASP A 237 6.40 -3.05 17.26
N VAL A 238 7.13 -2.84 16.17
CA VAL A 238 7.46 -3.89 15.18
C VAL A 238 8.33 -4.99 15.79
N LYS A 239 9.17 -4.66 16.78
CA LYS A 239 10.12 -5.61 17.35
C LYS A 239 9.43 -6.61 18.27
N THR A 240 8.44 -6.15 19.04
CA THR A 240 7.82 -6.90 20.14
C THR A 240 6.37 -7.26 19.90
N GLY A 241 5.69 -6.61 18.96
CA GLY A 241 4.25 -6.72 18.76
C GLY A 241 3.43 -5.96 19.81
N LYS A 242 4.07 -5.25 20.75
CA LYS A 242 3.35 -4.51 21.79
C LYS A 242 2.51 -3.38 21.18
N ARG A 243 1.21 -3.34 21.49
CA ARG A 243 0.36 -2.19 21.16
C ARG A 243 0.85 -0.95 21.91
N LEU A 244 1.15 0.10 21.15
CA LEU A 244 1.66 1.38 21.63
C LEU A 244 0.52 2.36 21.93
N TRP A 245 -0.48 2.42 21.06
CA TRP A 245 -1.63 3.30 21.18
C TRP A 245 -2.81 2.76 20.36
N GLN A 246 -4.00 3.29 20.64
CA GLN A 246 -5.24 2.94 19.93
C GLN A 246 -6.22 4.13 19.88
N VAL A 247 -7.04 4.17 18.84
CA VAL A 247 -8.26 4.97 18.74
C VAL A 247 -9.40 4.06 18.29
N ASP A 248 -10.51 4.07 19.04
CA ASP A 248 -11.70 3.26 18.79
C ASP A 248 -12.83 4.04 18.11
N GLY A 249 -13.90 3.32 17.76
CA GLY A 249 -15.16 3.88 17.29
C GLY A 249 -15.16 4.29 15.82
N LEU A 250 -14.16 3.86 15.04
CA LEU A 250 -14.13 4.11 13.60
C LEU A 250 -15.20 3.28 12.91
N LYS A 251 -15.82 3.86 11.89
CA LYS A 251 -16.74 3.17 10.97
C LYS A 251 -16.20 3.33 9.55
N GLY A 252 -16.51 2.39 8.66
CA GLY A 252 -16.14 2.50 7.24
C GLY A 252 -14.64 2.45 6.91
N ASN A 253 -13.77 2.24 7.90
CA ASN A 253 -12.32 2.12 7.73
C ASN A 253 -11.89 0.69 7.34
N THR A 254 -12.61 0.10 6.38
CA THR A 254 -12.49 -1.32 6.03
C THR A 254 -11.54 -1.60 4.87
N VAL A 255 -11.20 -0.60 4.04
CA VAL A 255 -10.39 -0.80 2.82
C VAL A 255 -9.19 0.14 2.77
N ALA A 256 -9.40 1.45 2.95
CA ALA A 256 -8.33 2.44 2.89
C ALA A 256 -7.22 2.14 3.91
N SER A 257 -5.97 2.17 3.44
CA SER A 257 -4.77 2.04 4.27
C SER A 257 -4.36 3.41 4.81
N PRO A 258 -3.78 3.49 6.03
CA PRO A 258 -3.33 4.75 6.58
C PRO A 258 -2.19 5.36 5.74
N SER A 259 -2.01 6.67 5.85
CA SER A 259 -0.94 7.41 5.17
C SER A 259 -0.16 8.20 6.20
N VAL A 260 1.12 7.87 6.35
CA VAL A 260 1.97 8.49 7.36
C VAL A 260 2.68 9.70 6.78
N PHE A 261 2.76 10.78 7.55
CA PHE A 261 3.44 12.02 7.18
C PHE A 261 3.98 12.71 8.43
N GLY A 262 5.31 12.87 8.50
CA GLY A 262 5.96 13.35 9.73
C GLY A 262 5.67 12.43 10.92
N ASP A 263 5.16 13.00 12.01
CA ASP A 263 4.75 12.32 13.25
C ASP A 263 3.24 12.01 13.30
N LEU A 264 2.56 12.12 12.15
CA LEU A 264 1.12 11.95 12.01
C LEU A 264 0.77 10.83 11.04
N ALA A 265 -0.45 10.28 11.16
CA ALA A 265 -1.03 9.42 10.14
C ALA A 265 -2.48 9.80 9.84
N LEU A 266 -2.81 9.87 8.56
CA LEU A 266 -4.17 10.02 8.06
C LEU A 266 -4.79 8.63 7.88
N VAL A 267 -5.81 8.33 8.69
CA VAL A 267 -6.60 7.10 8.62
C VAL A 267 -7.81 7.35 7.73
N GLY A 268 -7.88 6.64 6.60
CA GLY A 268 -8.98 6.74 5.64
C GLY A 268 -10.24 6.00 6.08
N SER A 269 -11.41 6.51 5.68
CA SER A 269 -12.71 5.92 5.96
C SER A 269 -13.73 6.34 4.91
N SER A 270 -14.63 5.42 4.54
CA SER A 270 -15.77 5.74 3.67
C SER A 270 -16.92 6.43 4.39
N GLU A 271 -16.88 6.47 5.72
CA GLU A 271 -17.87 7.11 6.58
C GLU A 271 -17.37 8.47 7.06
N LYS A 272 -18.30 9.44 7.11
CA LYS A 272 -18.06 10.78 7.67
C LYS A 272 -17.67 10.67 9.15
N ALA A 273 -16.92 11.65 9.65
CA ALA A 273 -16.40 11.71 11.03
C ALA A 273 -15.46 10.56 11.45
N SER A 274 -15.27 9.53 10.62
CA SER A 274 -14.37 8.41 10.91
C SER A 274 -13.00 8.52 10.24
N GLN A 275 -12.89 9.31 9.15
CA GLN A 275 -11.58 9.70 8.62
C GLN A 275 -10.94 10.72 9.57
N MET A 276 -9.68 10.53 9.90
CA MET A 276 -9.00 11.37 10.89
C MET A 276 -7.49 11.35 10.75
N VAL A 277 -6.86 12.35 11.36
CA VAL A 277 -5.42 12.33 11.58
C VAL A 277 -5.12 12.01 13.03
N VAL A 278 -4.19 11.09 13.25
CA VAL A 278 -3.70 10.69 14.57
C VAL A 278 -2.23 11.04 14.73
N ARG A 279 -1.84 11.40 15.95
CA ARG A 279 -0.44 11.53 16.37
C ARG A 279 0.15 10.13 16.58
N LEU A 280 1.40 9.91 16.20
CA LEU A 280 2.04 8.59 16.24
C LEU A 280 2.88 8.35 17.49
N ASP A 281 3.35 9.41 18.14
CA ASP A 281 4.16 9.34 19.35
C ASP A 281 3.41 8.58 20.47
N PRO A 282 3.91 7.43 20.95
CA PRO A 282 3.24 6.65 22.01
C PRO A 282 2.98 7.44 23.29
N GLU A 283 3.78 8.46 23.60
CA GLU A 283 3.66 9.25 24.84
C GLU A 283 2.52 10.29 24.79
N VAL A 284 1.93 10.52 23.61
CA VAL A 284 0.76 11.39 23.49
C VAL A 284 -0.45 10.79 24.22
N ALA A 285 -1.00 11.56 25.17
CA ALA A 285 -2.20 11.20 25.91
C ALA A 285 -3.38 10.83 24.97
N ALA A 286 -4.20 9.85 25.36
CA ALA A 286 -5.22 9.27 24.50
C ALA A 286 -6.25 10.30 23.99
N GLU A 287 -6.66 11.25 24.84
CA GLU A 287 -7.59 12.33 24.49
C GLU A 287 -7.00 13.34 23.50
N LYS A 288 -5.67 13.38 23.33
CA LYS A 288 -4.95 14.18 22.34
C LYS A 288 -4.46 13.33 21.16
N ARG A 289 -4.81 12.05 21.09
CA ARG A 289 -4.34 11.15 20.02
C ARG A 289 -4.84 11.61 18.66
N VAL A 290 -6.11 12.00 18.59
CA VAL A 290 -6.72 12.53 17.37
C VAL A 290 -6.35 14.00 17.22
N ALA A 291 -5.67 14.34 16.12
CA ALA A 291 -5.34 15.71 15.77
C ALA A 291 -6.57 16.45 15.24
N TRP A 292 -7.31 15.83 14.32
CA TRP A 292 -8.58 16.30 13.81
C TRP A 292 -9.36 15.14 13.17
N ARG A 293 -10.67 15.32 13.01
CA ARG A 293 -11.57 14.40 12.28
C ARG A 293 -12.18 15.12 11.09
N SER A 294 -12.31 14.39 9.99
CA SER A 294 -12.93 14.88 8.77
C SER A 294 -14.45 15.00 8.94
N ASP A 295 -15.02 16.17 8.67
CA ASP A 295 -16.47 16.40 8.65
C ASP A 295 -17.01 16.48 7.21
N GLY A 296 -16.63 15.52 6.36
CA GLY A 296 -17.10 15.48 4.97
C GLY A 296 -16.24 14.63 4.06
N PRO A 297 -14.96 14.98 3.84
CA PRO A 297 -14.05 14.18 3.02
C PRO A 297 -13.96 12.73 3.47
N THR A 298 -14.07 11.80 2.53
CA THR A 298 -13.99 10.35 2.76
C THR A 298 -13.07 9.69 1.73
N SER A 299 -12.55 8.52 2.11
CA SER A 299 -11.74 7.64 1.26
C SER A 299 -12.45 6.31 1.15
N SER A 300 -12.82 5.87 -0.05
CA SER A 300 -13.50 4.57 -0.22
C SER A 300 -12.52 3.43 -0.49
N PHE A 301 -12.16 3.20 -1.75
CA PHE A 301 -11.28 2.09 -2.16
C PHE A 301 -9.82 2.53 -2.22
N GLY A 302 -9.54 3.62 -2.93
CA GLY A 302 -8.24 4.28 -2.89
C GLY A 302 -7.94 4.81 -1.49
N SER A 303 -6.72 4.57 -1.02
CA SER A 303 -6.24 5.11 0.26
C SER A 303 -5.97 6.61 0.12
N PRO A 304 -6.14 7.41 1.20
CA PRO A 304 -5.84 8.83 1.15
C PRO A 304 -4.36 9.07 0.81
N LEU A 305 -4.04 10.12 0.08
CA LEU A 305 -2.67 10.54 -0.19
C LEU A 305 -2.34 11.76 0.68
N VAL A 306 -1.14 11.83 1.25
CA VAL A 306 -0.60 13.08 1.80
C VAL A 306 0.63 13.47 0.99
N TYR A 307 0.60 14.65 0.38
CA TYR A 307 1.67 15.14 -0.48
C TYR A 307 1.80 16.66 -0.35
N LYS A 308 3.01 17.15 -0.04
CA LYS A 308 3.29 18.59 0.18
C LYS A 308 2.35 19.25 1.19
N ASP A 309 2.23 18.65 2.38
CA ASP A 309 1.37 19.09 3.49
C ASP A 309 -0.15 19.13 3.18
N LEU A 310 -0.57 18.60 2.03
CA LEU A 310 -1.96 18.50 1.62
C LEU A 310 -2.43 17.04 1.62
N ALA A 311 -3.65 16.81 2.06
CA ALA A 311 -4.29 15.50 2.03
C ALA A 311 -5.31 15.44 0.89
N TYR A 312 -5.21 14.41 0.06
CA TYR A 312 -6.07 14.16 -1.09
C TYR A 312 -6.85 12.86 -0.90
N THR A 313 -8.16 12.94 -0.96
CA THR A 313 -9.05 11.78 -0.77
C THR A 313 -10.05 11.67 -1.91
N VAL A 314 -10.47 10.45 -2.25
CA VAL A 314 -11.47 10.22 -3.28
C VAL A 314 -12.63 9.40 -2.71
N SER A 315 -13.84 9.96 -2.77
CA SER A 315 -15.06 9.29 -2.32
C SER A 315 -15.46 8.13 -3.24
N ARG A 316 -16.43 7.32 -2.81
CA ARG A 316 -16.99 6.21 -3.60
C ARG A 316 -17.63 6.69 -4.91
N GLU A 317 -18.15 7.92 -4.91
CA GLU A 317 -18.82 8.58 -6.03
C GLU A 317 -17.82 9.23 -7.00
N GLY A 318 -16.52 9.27 -6.65
CA GLY A 318 -15.49 9.89 -7.46
C GLY A 318 -15.36 11.40 -7.24
N VAL A 319 -15.64 11.89 -6.03
CA VAL A 319 -15.31 13.27 -5.65
C VAL A 319 -13.92 13.27 -5.03
N ALA A 320 -12.97 13.94 -5.69
CA ALA A 320 -11.65 14.21 -5.14
C ALA A 320 -11.74 15.45 -4.25
N VAL A 321 -11.13 15.40 -3.07
CA VAL A 321 -11.09 16.52 -2.11
C VAL A 321 -9.66 16.75 -1.67
N CYS A 322 -9.28 18.02 -1.56
CA CYS A 322 -8.02 18.47 -0.98
C CYS A 322 -8.28 19.25 0.32
N VAL A 323 -7.57 18.87 1.36
CA VAL A 323 -7.56 19.57 2.66
C VAL A 323 -6.13 19.78 3.14
N ASP A 324 -5.91 20.74 4.02
CA ASP A 324 -4.65 20.85 4.76
C ASP A 324 -4.46 19.58 5.63
N ALA A 325 -3.34 18.90 5.49
CA ALA A 325 -3.14 17.60 6.13
C ALA A 325 -3.08 17.69 7.67
N LYS A 326 -2.65 18.82 8.23
CA LYS A 326 -2.46 18.99 9.68
C LYS A 326 -3.69 19.50 10.40
N THR A 327 -4.56 20.23 9.70
CA THR A 327 -5.73 20.92 10.28
C THR A 327 -7.05 20.39 9.76
N GLY A 328 -7.07 19.75 8.58
CA GLY A 328 -8.30 19.30 7.92
C GLY A 328 -9.09 20.43 7.23
N ASN A 329 -8.54 21.65 7.17
CA ASN A 329 -9.18 22.78 6.50
C ASN A 329 -9.34 22.50 5.00
N ALA A 330 -10.56 22.67 4.48
CA ALA A 330 -10.85 22.41 3.09
C ALA A 330 -10.18 23.43 2.15
N HIS A 331 -9.70 22.95 1.02
CA HIS A 331 -9.17 23.78 -0.07
C HIS A 331 -10.05 23.71 -1.31
N TRP A 332 -10.28 22.50 -1.83
CA TRP A 332 -11.12 22.29 -3.00
C TRP A 332 -11.70 20.89 -3.05
N ASP A 333 -12.78 20.75 -3.82
CA ASP A 333 -13.28 19.48 -4.30
C ASP A 333 -13.45 19.51 -5.83
N ALA A 334 -13.35 18.35 -6.46
CA ALA A 334 -13.48 18.19 -7.90
C ALA A 334 -14.11 16.83 -8.24
N ARG A 335 -15.02 16.82 -9.23
CA ARG A 335 -15.65 15.59 -9.71
C ARG A 335 -14.74 14.89 -10.72
N LEU A 336 -14.27 13.70 -10.37
CA LEU A 336 -13.58 12.80 -11.29
C LEU A 336 -14.60 12.03 -12.16
N PRO A 337 -14.20 11.55 -13.35
CA PRO A 337 -15.07 10.76 -14.24
C PRO A 337 -15.61 9.48 -13.60
N ALA A 338 -14.83 8.87 -12.70
CA ALA A 338 -15.20 7.68 -11.95
C ALA A 338 -14.44 7.65 -10.62
N SER A 339 -14.81 6.72 -9.74
CA SER A 339 -14.09 6.52 -8.48
C SER A 339 -12.71 5.90 -8.68
N CYS A 340 -11.82 6.15 -7.73
CA CYS A 340 -10.48 5.59 -7.70
C CYS A 340 -10.45 4.31 -6.85
N TRP A 341 -10.08 3.20 -7.48
CA TRP A 341 -9.80 1.92 -6.80
C TRP A 341 -8.31 1.79 -6.48
N ALA A 342 -7.45 2.25 -7.40
CA ALA A 342 -6.07 2.59 -7.08
C ALA A 342 -6.03 3.84 -6.17
N SER A 343 -5.02 3.92 -5.31
CA SER A 343 -4.80 5.12 -4.49
C SER A 343 -4.25 6.25 -5.37
N PRO A 344 -4.57 7.53 -5.09
CA PRO A 344 -3.91 8.66 -5.75
C PRO A 344 -2.40 8.60 -5.55
N VAL A 345 -1.63 9.07 -6.54
CA VAL A 345 -0.17 9.11 -6.48
C VAL A 345 0.32 10.55 -6.46
N GLY A 346 1.22 10.88 -5.53
CA GLY A 346 1.90 12.18 -5.47
C GLY A 346 3.33 12.07 -6.02
N GLY A 347 3.77 13.06 -6.81
CA GLY A 347 5.13 13.05 -7.36
C GLY A 347 5.32 14.15 -8.39
N ALA A 348 6.57 14.57 -8.64
CA ALA A 348 6.89 15.64 -9.60
C ALA A 348 6.05 16.94 -9.46
N GLY A 349 5.60 17.28 -8.24
CA GLY A 349 4.76 18.45 -7.98
C GLY A 349 3.29 18.30 -8.42
N ARG A 350 2.84 17.08 -8.69
CA ARG A 350 1.51 16.76 -9.22
C ARG A 350 0.84 15.67 -8.38
N VAL A 351 -0.47 15.58 -8.54
CA VAL A 351 -1.31 14.50 -8.01
C VAL A 351 -2.00 13.80 -9.17
N TYR A 352 -1.89 12.47 -9.19
CA TYR A 352 -2.40 11.61 -10.24
C TYR A 352 -3.58 10.79 -9.72
N PHE A 353 -4.76 11.02 -10.29
CA PHE A 353 -5.99 10.31 -9.95
C PHE A 353 -6.34 9.29 -11.03
N PHE A 354 -5.82 8.06 -10.88
CA PHE A 354 -6.18 6.93 -11.73
C PHE A 354 -7.56 6.41 -11.31
N THR A 355 -8.57 6.74 -12.10
CA THR A 355 -9.93 6.24 -11.90
C THR A 355 -10.02 4.78 -12.35
N ARG A 356 -11.01 4.05 -11.79
CA ARG A 356 -11.18 2.62 -12.06
C ARG A 356 -11.38 2.29 -13.54
N ASP A 357 -11.86 3.24 -14.35
CA ASP A 357 -12.18 3.00 -15.76
C ASP A 357 -11.00 3.28 -16.72
N GLY A 358 -9.83 3.64 -16.20
CA GLY A 358 -8.64 3.92 -17.00
C GLY A 358 -8.47 5.39 -17.41
N VAL A 359 -9.34 6.31 -16.97
CA VAL A 359 -9.02 7.75 -17.01
C VAL A 359 -8.06 8.10 -15.86
N CYS A 360 -7.01 8.87 -16.17
CA CYS A 360 -6.18 9.53 -15.17
C CYS A 360 -6.33 11.05 -15.29
N VAL A 361 -6.76 11.69 -14.21
CA VAL A 361 -6.75 13.15 -14.08
C VAL A 361 -5.46 13.55 -13.36
N VAL A 362 -4.67 14.43 -13.97
CA VAL A 362 -3.44 14.97 -13.40
C VAL A 362 -3.72 16.39 -12.93
N ALA A 363 -3.62 16.62 -11.63
CA ALA A 363 -3.76 17.94 -11.03
C ALA A 363 -2.40 18.44 -10.54
N LYS A 364 -2.22 19.76 -10.55
CA LYS A 364 -1.13 20.39 -9.83
C LYS A 364 -1.33 20.19 -8.33
N ALA A 365 -0.26 19.87 -7.60
CA ALA A 365 -0.33 19.83 -6.14
C ALA A 365 -0.44 21.27 -5.61
N GLY A 366 -1.55 21.61 -4.96
CA GLY A 366 -1.79 22.92 -4.38
C GLY A 366 -3.17 23.08 -3.75
N THR A 367 -3.40 24.27 -3.20
CA THR A 367 -4.65 24.68 -2.52
C THR A 367 -5.74 25.14 -3.47
N GLU A 368 -5.49 25.11 -4.79
CA GLU A 368 -6.47 25.35 -5.84
C GLU A 368 -6.48 24.14 -6.78
N PHE A 369 -7.66 23.79 -7.31
CA PHE A 369 -7.76 22.72 -8.29
C PHE A 369 -7.35 23.24 -9.67
N GLU A 370 -6.19 22.80 -10.15
CA GLU A 370 -5.68 23.07 -11.49
C GLU A 370 -5.44 21.72 -12.20
N GLU A 371 -6.35 21.34 -13.11
CA GLU A 371 -6.18 20.16 -13.96
C GLU A 371 -5.14 20.46 -15.05
N LEU A 372 -4.02 19.73 -15.00
CA LEU A 372 -2.90 19.88 -15.93
C LEU A 372 -3.05 18.98 -17.15
N ALA A 373 -3.64 17.79 -16.97
CA ALA A 373 -3.86 16.84 -18.04
C ALA A 373 -4.97 15.84 -17.69
N ARG A 374 -5.55 15.26 -18.73
CA ARG A 374 -6.51 14.17 -18.64
C ARG A 374 -6.18 13.12 -19.67
N ASN A 375 -5.85 11.93 -19.20
CA ASN A 375 -5.35 10.85 -20.03
C ASN A 375 -6.30 9.66 -19.98
N LYS A 376 -6.39 8.88 -21.06
CA LYS A 376 -7.21 7.66 -21.11
C LYS A 376 -6.36 6.48 -21.58
N LEU A 377 -6.32 5.44 -20.77
CA LEU A 377 -5.84 4.13 -21.18
C LEU A 377 -7.03 3.29 -21.68
N PRO A 378 -6.94 2.66 -22.85
CA PRO A 378 -7.93 1.68 -23.29
C PRO A 378 -7.70 0.40 -22.50
N ILE A 379 -8.48 0.21 -21.43
CA ILE A 379 -8.38 -0.98 -20.58
C ILE A 379 -9.59 -1.88 -20.72
N ALA A 380 -9.35 -3.19 -20.63
CA ALA A 380 -10.35 -4.13 -20.16
C ALA A 380 -10.35 -4.14 -18.62
N GLY A 381 -11.52 -4.33 -18.01
CA GLY A 381 -11.64 -4.44 -16.56
C GLY A 381 -11.51 -3.10 -15.82
N LYS A 382 -10.73 -3.09 -14.74
CA LYS A 382 -10.58 -1.93 -13.83
C LYS A 382 -9.11 -1.69 -13.48
N VAL A 383 -8.74 -0.44 -13.22
CA VAL A 383 -7.43 -0.11 -12.63
C VAL A 383 -7.44 -0.47 -11.14
N TYR A 384 -6.55 -1.39 -10.74
CA TYR A 384 -6.42 -1.84 -9.35
C TYR A 384 -5.24 -1.21 -8.61
N GLY A 385 -4.17 -0.87 -9.32
CA GLY A 385 -2.97 -0.33 -8.71
C GLY A 385 -2.02 0.29 -9.72
N VAL A 386 -1.13 1.14 -9.21
CA VAL A 386 -0.15 1.86 -10.02
C VAL A 386 1.17 1.88 -9.25
N ALA A 387 2.26 1.60 -9.95
CA ALA A 387 3.62 1.90 -9.52
C ALA A 387 4.12 3.14 -10.24
N ALA A 388 4.82 4.03 -9.53
CA ALA A 388 5.35 5.27 -10.06
C ALA A 388 6.86 5.36 -9.81
N VAL A 389 7.62 5.25 -10.89
CA VAL A 389 9.09 5.27 -10.89
C VAL A 389 9.59 6.32 -11.87
N GLU A 390 10.89 6.58 -11.89
CA GLU A 390 11.48 7.57 -12.79
C GLU A 390 11.03 7.37 -14.25
N GLY A 391 10.54 8.45 -14.86
CA GLY A 391 10.06 8.43 -16.25
C GLY A 391 8.78 7.62 -16.52
N ALA A 392 8.21 6.88 -15.56
CA ALA A 392 7.17 5.91 -15.88
C ALA A 392 6.13 5.62 -14.78
N PHE A 393 4.94 5.24 -15.24
CA PHE A 393 3.97 4.49 -14.44
C PHE A 393 3.87 3.05 -14.94
N VAL A 394 3.69 2.09 -14.03
CA VAL A 394 3.22 0.75 -14.37
C VAL A 394 1.82 0.60 -13.81
N VAL A 395 0.82 0.47 -14.68
CA VAL A 395 -0.60 0.38 -14.32
C VAL A 395 -1.05 -1.08 -14.37
N ARG A 396 -1.76 -1.53 -13.33
CA ARG A 396 -2.34 -2.86 -13.25
C ARG A 396 -3.84 -2.85 -13.51
N THR A 397 -4.26 -3.65 -14.48
CA THR A 397 -5.67 -4.04 -14.67
C THR A 397 -5.93 -5.45 -14.14
N ASP A 398 -7.07 -6.06 -14.42
CA ASP A 398 -7.39 -7.44 -14.04
C ASP A 398 -6.42 -8.48 -14.61
N SER A 399 -6.07 -8.37 -15.89
CA SER A 399 -5.23 -9.36 -16.60
C SER A 399 -4.00 -8.77 -17.28
N ALA A 400 -3.74 -7.45 -17.20
CA ALA A 400 -2.56 -6.86 -17.83
C ALA A 400 -1.75 -5.94 -16.91
N LEU A 401 -0.49 -5.71 -17.30
CA LEU A 401 0.35 -4.59 -16.87
C LEU A 401 0.62 -3.68 -18.06
N THR A 402 0.56 -2.37 -17.86
CA THR A 402 0.86 -1.38 -18.91
C THR A 402 1.88 -0.38 -18.39
N ARG A 403 3.02 -0.22 -19.09
CA ARG A 403 3.98 0.84 -18.81
C ARG A 403 3.66 2.08 -19.62
N ILE A 404 3.47 3.19 -18.91
CA ILE A 404 3.29 4.54 -19.45
C ILE A 404 4.58 5.30 -19.19
N GLY A 405 5.03 6.08 -20.17
CA GLY A 405 6.37 6.70 -20.16
C GLY A 405 7.25 6.07 -21.23
N LYS A 406 8.21 6.84 -21.74
CA LYS A 406 9.13 6.39 -22.79
C LYS A 406 10.19 5.45 -22.22
#